data_AF-A0A8S3GGJ7-F1
#
_entry.id   AF-A0A8S3GGJ7-F1
#
_cell.length_a   1.000
_cell.length_b   1.000
_cell.length_c   1.000
_cell.angle_alpha   90.00
_cell.angle_beta   90.00
_cell.angle_gamma   90.00
#
_symmetry.space_group_name_H-M   'P 1'
#
loop_
_entity.id
_entity.type
_entity.pdbx_description
1 polymer ?
#
loop_
_entity_poly.entity_id
_entity_poly.type
_entity_poly.pdbx_seq_one_letter_code
_entity_poly.pdbx_strand_id
1 'polypeptide(L)'
;RRESFFKKDATSSSEDCRISEKTNIDGKLGIRGSGRMTKKMMINFKHYYRLAIVRNKTNLDGMVRAVWAIWKHKSSSNSEPHHEWCSPSYCGYLQALEK
;
A
#
# COMPACT_ATOMS: atom_id res chain seq x y z
N ARG A 1 -5.05 -5.28 -56.42
CA ARG A 1 -4.01 -4.60 -55.61
C ARG A 1 -4.27 -5.00 -54.16
N ARG A 2 -3.32 -5.72 -53.54
CA ARG A 2 -3.28 -6.34 -52.20
C ARG A 2 -4.07 -5.55 -51.13
N GLU A 3 -5.00 -6.21 -50.42
CA GLU A 3 -4.83 -6.91 -49.10
C GLU A 3 -4.54 -5.91 -47.97
N SER A 4 -5.05 -5.98 -46.74
CA SER A 4 -5.92 -6.91 -46.03
C SER A 4 -6.14 -6.23 -44.67
N PHE A 5 -7.38 -6.02 -44.24
CA PHE A 5 -7.64 -5.67 -42.83
C PHE A 5 -8.80 -6.51 -42.34
N PHE A 6 -8.39 -7.74 -42.02
CA PHE A 6 -9.00 -8.74 -41.14
C PHE A 6 -10.52 -8.78 -41.04
N LYS A 7 -11.06 -9.86 -41.62
CA LYS A 7 -12.40 -10.37 -41.34
C LYS A 7 -12.24 -11.68 -40.57
N LYS A 8 -13.12 -11.85 -39.57
CA LYS A 8 -13.69 -13.11 -39.04
C LYS A 8 -12.86 -13.90 -38.02
N ASP A 9 -13.43 -14.53 -36.98
CA ASP A 9 -14.78 -14.60 -36.43
C ASP A 9 -14.70 -15.16 -34.98
N ALA A 10 -15.73 -14.84 -34.19
CA ALA A 10 -16.24 -15.44 -32.96
C ALA A 10 -15.48 -16.59 -32.26
N THR A 11 -15.26 -16.44 -30.94
CA THR A 11 -15.76 -17.37 -29.91
C THR A 11 -15.73 -16.74 -28.51
N SER A 12 -16.87 -16.88 -27.80
CA SER A 12 -17.05 -16.93 -26.34
C SER A 12 -16.81 -15.66 -25.50
N SER A 13 -17.90 -15.01 -25.05
CA SER A 13 -18.42 -15.11 -23.68
C SER A 13 -17.71 -14.15 -22.72
N SER A 14 -18.26 -12.96 -22.47
CA SER A 14 -19.00 -12.69 -21.23
C SER A 14 -18.47 -13.49 -20.03
N GLU A 15 -17.72 -12.81 -19.17
CA GLU A 15 -17.84 -12.80 -17.70
C GLU A 15 -16.57 -12.19 -17.08
N ASP A 16 -16.79 -11.07 -16.39
CA ASP A 16 -15.94 -10.48 -15.34
C ASP A 16 -14.44 -10.31 -15.59
N CYS A 17 -13.96 -9.07 -15.44
CA CYS A 17 -12.57 -8.79 -15.10
C CYS A 17 -12.23 -9.48 -13.78
N ARG A 18 -11.89 -10.77 -13.83
CA ARG A 18 -11.33 -11.53 -12.73
C ARG A 18 -10.12 -10.76 -12.25
N ILE A 19 -10.21 -10.27 -11.02
CA ILE A 19 -9.08 -10.05 -10.14
C ILE A 19 -8.18 -11.28 -10.32
N SER A 20 -7.06 -11.09 -11.02
CA SER A 20 -6.13 -12.14 -11.36
C SER A 20 -5.72 -12.84 -10.08
N GLU A 21 -6.07 -14.13 -10.02
CA GLU A 21 -5.44 -15.21 -9.27
C GLU A 21 -4.93 -14.87 -7.88
N LYS A 22 -5.53 -15.55 -6.89
CA LYS A 22 -4.87 -15.82 -5.61
C LYS A 22 -3.50 -16.43 -5.92
N THR A 23 -2.46 -15.61 -5.99
CA THR A 23 -1.10 -16.10 -5.80
C THR A 23 -1.10 -16.60 -4.37
N ASN A 24 -1.26 -17.91 -4.27
CA ASN A 24 -0.95 -18.64 -3.08
C ASN A 24 0.46 -18.19 -2.70
N ILE A 25 0.61 -17.53 -1.55
CA ILE A 25 1.93 -17.13 -1.05
C ILE A 25 2.80 -18.40 -0.85
N ASP A 26 2.17 -19.58 -0.88
CA ASP A 26 2.76 -20.85 -0.49
C ASP A 26 2.74 -21.84 -1.66
N GLY A 27 3.30 -21.42 -2.79
CA GLY A 27 3.73 -22.28 -3.90
C GLY A 27 5.22 -22.64 -3.81
N LYS A 28 5.71 -22.99 -2.61
CA LYS A 28 7.01 -23.61 -2.27
C LYS A 28 8.28 -23.03 -2.94
N LEU A 29 8.66 -21.81 -2.56
CA LEU A 29 10.06 -21.35 -2.48
C LEU A 29 10.24 -20.74 -1.09
N GLY A 30 10.83 -21.52 -0.18
CA GLY A 30 10.78 -21.27 1.27
C GLY A 30 11.51 -20.00 1.67
N ILE A 31 10.78 -18.88 1.74
CA ILE A 31 11.31 -17.68 2.38
C ILE A 31 10.98 -17.69 3.86
N ARG A 32 11.56 -18.69 4.52
CA ARG A 32 11.68 -18.72 5.98
C ARG A 32 12.90 -17.88 6.33
N GLY A 33 12.73 -16.57 6.39
CA GLY A 33 13.79 -15.62 6.73
C GLY A 33 13.24 -14.52 7.62
N SER A 34 13.82 -14.40 8.81
CA SER A 34 13.67 -13.25 9.70
C SER A 34 13.92 -11.97 8.89
N GLY A 35 12.89 -11.13 8.69
CA GLY A 35 13.04 -9.88 7.92
C GLY A 35 12.06 -9.66 6.77
N ARG A 36 11.14 -10.59 6.47
CA ARG A 36 10.05 -10.29 5.52
C ARG A 36 8.96 -9.42 6.16
N MET A 37 8.54 -8.39 5.42
CA MET A 37 7.34 -7.61 5.78
C MET A 37 6.14 -8.55 5.88
N THR A 38 5.57 -8.66 7.07
CA THR A 38 4.43 -9.56 7.32
C THR A 38 3.22 -9.12 6.50
N LYS A 39 2.36 -10.07 6.09
CA LYS A 39 1.11 -9.79 5.37
C LYS A 39 0.27 -8.72 6.09
N LYS A 40 0.26 -8.74 7.43
CA LYS A 40 -0.40 -7.74 8.27
C LYS A 40 0.19 -6.34 8.06
N MET A 41 1.51 -6.21 8.07
CA MET A 41 2.19 -4.94 7.84
C MET A 41 1.88 -4.38 6.45
N MET A 42 1.90 -5.23 5.41
CA MET A 42 1.54 -4.84 4.05
C MET A 42 0.09 -4.33 3.94
N ILE A 43 -0.87 -5.02 4.58
CA ILE A 43 -2.28 -4.59 4.61
C ILE A 43 -2.41 -3.22 5.28
N ASN A 44 -1.72 -3.01 6.41
CA ASN A 44 -1.75 -1.75 7.13
C ASN A 44 -1.17 -0.60 6.29
N PHE A 45 -0.01 -0.81 5.66
CA PHE A 45 0.58 0.20 4.76
C PHE A 45 -0.35 0.54 3.60
N LYS A 46 -0.91 -0.47 2.93
CA LYS A 46 -1.90 -0.25 1.85
C LYS A 46 -3.07 0.61 2.33
N HIS A 47 -3.58 0.35 3.52
CA HIS A 47 -4.67 1.14 4.10
C HIS A 47 -4.25 2.59 4.35
N TYR A 48 -3.10 2.82 4.96
CA TYR A 48 -2.61 4.17 5.24
C TYR A 48 -2.32 4.98 3.97
N TYR A 49 -1.73 4.36 2.94
CA TYR A 49 -1.52 5.01 1.64
C TYR A 49 -2.83 5.41 0.98
N ARG A 50 -3.82 4.51 0.98
CA ARG A 50 -5.16 4.81 0.48
C ARG A 50 -5.78 6.00 1.23
N LEU A 51 -5.68 6.02 2.55
CA LEU A 51 -6.19 7.13 3.36
C LEU A 51 -5.49 8.45 3.06
N ALA A 52 -4.16 8.45 2.88
CA ALA A 52 -3.40 9.65 2.55
C ALA A 52 -3.89 10.29 1.24
N ILE A 53 -4.12 9.47 0.21
CA ILE A 53 -4.64 9.93 -1.10
C ILE A 53 -6.08 10.43 -0.95
N VAL A 54 -6.95 9.66 -0.28
CA VAL A 54 -8.37 10.01 -0.14
C VAL A 54 -8.58 11.29 0.65
N ARG A 55 -7.77 11.54 1.69
CA ARG A 55 -7.89 12.73 2.54
C ARG A 55 -7.26 13.98 1.92
N ASN A 56 -6.31 13.82 1.00
CA ASN A 56 -5.53 14.93 0.43
C ASN A 56 -5.68 15.03 -1.11
N LYS A 57 -6.87 14.75 -1.65
CA LYS A 57 -7.09 14.73 -3.12
C LYS A 57 -6.69 16.01 -3.84
N THR A 58 -6.81 17.15 -3.19
CA THR A 58 -6.54 18.49 -3.75
C THR A 58 -5.24 19.10 -3.23
N ASN A 59 -4.50 18.40 -2.36
CA ASN A 59 -3.31 18.92 -1.70
C ASN A 59 -2.15 17.93 -1.81
N LEU A 60 -1.28 18.17 -2.80
CA LEU A 60 -0.11 17.32 -3.06
C LEU A 60 0.84 17.27 -1.85
N ASP A 61 1.16 18.42 -1.26
CA ASP A 61 2.07 18.50 -0.11
C ASP A 61 1.49 17.78 1.11
N GLY A 62 0.18 17.92 1.33
CA GLY A 62 -0.54 17.20 2.38
C GLY A 62 -0.48 15.69 2.19
N MET A 63 -0.61 15.21 0.95
CA MET A 63 -0.48 13.80 0.61
C MET A 63 0.94 13.29 0.88
N VAL A 64 1.97 14.01 0.42
CA VAL A 64 3.38 13.66 0.64
C VAL A 64 3.69 13.60 2.13
N ARG A 65 3.28 14.61 2.90
CA ARG A 65 3.46 14.64 4.36
C ARG A 65 2.76 13.47 5.04
N ALA A 66 1.52 13.16 4.65
CA ALA A 66 0.77 12.04 5.22
C ALA A 66 1.45 10.69 4.94
N VAL A 67 2.00 10.51 3.74
CA VAL A 67 2.79 9.33 3.37
C VAL A 67 4.04 9.21 4.26
N TRP A 68 4.82 10.28 4.33
CA TRP A 68 6.04 10.28 5.12
C TRP A 68 5.80 10.13 6.62
N ALA A 69 4.69 10.64 7.14
CA ALA A 69 4.31 10.48 8.54
C ALA A 69 4.21 9.00 8.94
N ILE A 70 3.64 8.16 8.06
CA ILE A 70 3.52 6.70 8.29
C ILE A 70 4.90 6.06 8.30
N TRP A 71 5.76 6.43 7.35
CA TRP A 71 7.13 5.93 7.27
C TRP A 71 7.94 6.30 8.51
N LYS A 72 8.01 7.61 8.83
CA LYS A 72 8.72 8.12 10.01
C LYS A 72 8.22 7.49 11.31
N HIS A 73 6.90 7.32 11.46
CA HIS A 73 6.33 6.64 12.61
C HIS A 73 6.79 5.18 12.75
N LYS A 74 6.93 4.45 11.64
CA LYS A 74 7.35 3.04 11.65
C LYS A 74 8.87 2.85 11.69
N SER A 75 9.64 3.81 11.18
CA SER A 75 11.11 3.79 11.23
C SER A 75 11.66 4.38 12.53
N SER A 76 10.84 5.09 13.31
CA SER A 76 11.21 5.67 14.60
C SER A 76 11.78 4.61 15.54
N SER A 77 12.90 4.95 16.18
CA SER A 77 13.55 4.14 17.21
C SER A 77 13.70 4.97 18.49
N ASN A 78 14.01 4.31 19.61
CA ASN A 78 14.20 5.04 20.87
C ASN A 78 15.40 6.00 20.82
N SER A 79 16.40 5.68 20.01
CA SER A 79 17.57 6.55 19.78
C SER A 79 17.28 7.69 18.81
N GLU A 80 16.38 7.46 17.86
CA GLU A 80 16.01 8.42 16.81
C GLU A 80 14.47 8.55 16.72
N PRO A 81 13.86 9.40 17.56
CA PRO A 81 12.41 9.57 17.58
C PRO A 81 11.94 10.42 16.40
N HIS A 82 11.43 9.76 15.36
CA HIS A 82 10.93 10.42 14.16
C HIS A 82 9.40 10.61 14.22
N HIS A 83 8.93 11.46 15.14
CA HIS A 83 7.49 11.69 15.37
C HIS A 83 6.97 13.07 14.92
N GLU A 84 7.76 13.84 14.19
CA GLU A 84 7.47 15.22 13.74
C GLU A 84 6.13 15.39 13.00
N TRP A 85 5.73 14.40 12.18
CA TRP A 85 4.52 14.46 11.35
C TRP A 85 3.41 13.52 11.84
N CYS A 86 3.57 12.99 13.06
CA CYS A 86 2.63 12.06 13.64
C CYS A 86 1.45 12.81 14.26
N SER A 87 0.29 12.16 14.35
CA SER A 87 -0.86 12.70 15.09
C SER A 87 -0.94 12.02 16.45
N PRO A 88 -1.28 12.74 17.53
CA PRO A 88 -1.52 12.15 18.84
C PRO A 88 -2.67 11.14 18.83
N SER A 89 -3.57 11.16 17.83
CA SER A 89 -4.63 10.16 17.70
C SER A 89 -4.13 8.71 17.59
N TYR A 90 -2.94 8.48 17.06
CA TYR A 90 -2.37 7.13 16.87
C TYR A 90 -0.91 6.99 17.31
N CYS A 91 -0.29 8.07 17.76
CA CYS A 91 1.10 8.08 18.22
C CYS A 91 1.17 7.98 19.74
N GLY A 92 1.48 6.80 20.27
CA GLY A 92 1.66 6.62 21.72
C GLY A 92 2.77 7.52 22.30
N TYR A 93 3.81 7.82 21.53
CA TYR A 93 4.89 8.73 21.95
C TYR A 93 4.36 10.15 22.19
N LEU A 94 3.61 10.71 21.23
CA LEU A 94 3.03 12.05 21.40
C LEU A 94 1.96 12.08 22.49
N GLN A 95 1.13 11.04 22.60
CA GLN A 95 0.15 10.91 23.69
C GLN A 95 0.79 10.91 25.07
N ALA A 96 2.00 10.37 25.20
CA ALA A 96 2.73 10.35 26.47
C ALA A 96 3.37 11.70 26.79
N LEU A 97 3.70 12.52 25.79
CA LEU A 97 4.25 13.88 25.98
C LEU A 97 3.18 14.93 26.30
N GLU A 98 1.94 14.72 25.88
CA GLU A 98 0.81 15.63 26.16
C GLU A 98 0.28 15.53 27.60
N LYS A 99 0.83 14.61 28.42
CA LYS A 99 0.45 14.41 29.83
C LYS A 99 1.49 14.99 30.78
#